data_AF-A0A2J8IDP9-F1
#
_entry.id   AF-A0A2J8IDP9-F1
#
_cell.length_a   1.000
_cell.length_b   1.000
_cell.length_c   1.000
_cell.angle_alpha   90.00
_cell.angle_beta   90.00
_cell.angle_gamma   90.00
#
_symmetry.space_group_name_H-M   'P 1'
#
loop_
_entity.id
_entity.type
_entity.pdbx_description
1 polymer ?
#
loop_
_entity_poly.entity_id
_entity_poly.type
_entity_poly.pdbx_seq_one_letter_code
_entity_poly.pdbx_strand_id
1 'polypeptide(L)'
;MSIDIEFGTSLNNGDAAHLAATTEAITSAMQRVREQHAAYSWVWTDEIRCRGCNASLDIPLLASTKVNADKAFQEHQAVQLDALLAADGGSGPLVR
;
A
#
# COMPACT_ATOMS: atom_id res chain seq x y z
N MET A 1 -44.36 9.60 17.64
CA MET A 1 -43.07 9.40 18.33
C MET A 1 -42.00 9.71 17.31
N SER A 2 -41.30 10.82 17.45
CA SER A 2 -40.20 11.20 16.56
C SER A 2 -38.90 10.71 17.18
N ILE A 3 -38.11 9.97 16.41
CA ILE A 3 -36.74 9.63 16.78
C ILE A 3 -35.86 10.67 16.14
N ASP A 4 -35.38 11.61 16.94
CA ASP A 4 -34.30 12.52 16.57
C ASP A 4 -32.99 11.72 16.55
N ILE A 5 -32.45 11.48 15.36
CA ILE A 5 -31.11 10.94 15.19
C ILE A 5 -30.18 12.15 15.10
N GLU A 6 -29.68 12.61 16.24
CA GLU A 6 -28.53 13.51 16.25
C GLU A 6 -27.35 12.77 15.62
N PHE A 7 -27.00 13.16 14.39
CA PHE A 7 -25.67 12.90 13.83
C PHE A 7 -24.64 13.79 14.56
N GLY A 8 -24.52 13.59 15.87
CA GLY A 8 -23.50 14.18 16.71
C GLY A 8 -22.19 13.43 16.51
N THR A 9 -21.53 13.62 15.38
CA THR A 9 -20.08 13.45 15.31
C THR A 9 -19.51 14.83 15.04
N SER A 10 -19.34 15.60 16.12
CA SER A 10 -18.37 16.68 16.14
C SER A 10 -17.00 16.06 15.85
N LEU A 11 -16.63 15.99 14.57
CA LEU A 11 -15.25 15.82 14.15
C LEU A 11 -14.49 16.96 14.82
N ASN A 12 -13.77 16.66 15.90
CA ASN A 12 -12.88 17.62 16.52
C ASN A 12 -11.85 18.04 15.46
N ASN A 13 -11.46 19.31 15.40
CA ASN A 13 -10.46 19.78 14.43
C ASN A 13 -9.15 18.98 14.51
N GLY A 14 -8.82 18.42 15.70
CA GLY A 14 -7.71 17.49 15.87
C GLY A 14 -7.88 16.16 15.13
N ASP A 15 -9.08 15.59 15.10
CA ASP A 15 -9.39 14.33 14.38
C ASP A 15 -9.37 14.55 12.86
N ALA A 16 -9.85 15.71 12.40
CA ALA A 16 -9.78 16.09 10.99
C ALA A 16 -8.34 16.31 10.52
N ALA A 17 -7.52 17.01 11.32
CA ALA A 17 -6.10 17.22 11.02
C ALA A 17 -5.32 15.90 11.03
N HIS A 18 -5.61 15.00 11.96
CA HIS A 18 -4.98 13.70 12.04
C HIS A 18 -5.36 12.79 10.86
N LEU A 19 -6.63 12.80 10.44
CA LEU A 19 -7.07 12.08 9.25
C LEU A 19 -6.42 12.62 7.97
N ALA A 20 -6.33 13.95 7.83
CA ALA A 20 -5.66 14.58 6.69
C ALA A 20 -4.17 14.17 6.62
N ALA A 21 -3.45 14.24 7.74
CA ALA A 21 -2.05 13.83 7.82
C ALA A 21 -1.85 12.34 7.50
N THR A 22 -2.73 11.48 8.03
CA THR A 22 -2.68 10.03 7.74
C THR A 22 -2.94 9.74 6.27
N THR A 23 -3.92 10.42 5.67
CA THR A 23 -4.26 10.27 4.25
C THR A 23 -3.12 10.74 3.35
N GLU A 24 -2.48 11.86 3.70
CA GLU A 24 -1.32 12.38 2.97
C GLU A 24 -0.11 11.42 3.06
N ALA A 25 0.16 10.87 4.23
CA ALA A 25 1.21 9.86 4.42
C ALA A 25 0.96 8.62 3.57
N ILE A 26 -0.25 8.07 3.58
CA ILE A 26 -0.63 6.92 2.75
C ILE A 26 -0.51 7.24 1.27
N THR A 27 -1.01 8.40 0.83
CA THR A 27 -0.96 8.81 -0.58
C THR A 27 0.48 8.96 -1.06
N SER A 28 1.34 9.57 -0.23
CA SER A 28 2.76 9.74 -0.50
C SER A 28 3.50 8.41 -0.57
N ALA A 29 3.21 7.49 0.35
CA ALA A 29 3.79 6.15 0.35
C ALA A 29 3.36 5.36 -0.90
N MET A 30 2.08 5.41 -1.28
CA MET A 30 1.58 4.81 -2.52
C MET A 30 2.29 5.36 -3.75
N GLN A 31 2.51 6.68 -3.81
CA GLN A 31 3.23 7.31 -4.91
C GLN A 31 4.68 6.80 -4.98
N ARG A 32 5.39 6.75 -3.84
CA ARG A 32 6.76 6.21 -3.79
C ARG A 32 6.83 4.76 -4.25
N VAL A 33 5.88 3.91 -3.84
CA VAL A 33 5.83 2.51 -4.31
C VAL A 33 5.64 2.45 -5.82
N ARG A 34 4.75 3.26 -6.39
CA ARG A 34 4.51 3.30 -7.84
C ARG A 34 5.73 3.78 -8.62
N GLU A 35 6.50 4.72 -8.08
CA GLU A 35 7.71 5.24 -8.70
C GLU A 35 8.85 4.20 -8.63
N GLN A 36 9.07 3.59 -7.47
CA GLN A 36 10.17 2.65 -7.26
C GLN A 36 9.86 1.28 -7.89
N HIS A 37 8.63 0.79 -7.75
CA HIS A 37 8.18 -0.51 -8.23
C HIS A 37 7.22 -0.32 -9.42
N ALA A 38 7.65 0.42 -10.44
CA ALA A 38 6.78 0.84 -11.55
C ALA A 38 6.40 -0.27 -12.54
N ALA A 39 7.25 -1.29 -12.68
CA ALA A 39 7.07 -2.33 -13.69
C ALA A 39 7.74 -3.65 -13.28
N TYR A 40 7.37 -4.71 -13.98
CA TYR A 40 8.04 -6.00 -13.93
C TYR A 40 8.56 -6.43 -15.32
N SER A 41 9.40 -7.46 -15.34
CA SER A 41 9.82 -8.16 -16.54
C SER A 41 9.59 -9.66 -16.38
N TRP A 42 9.14 -10.31 -17.45
CA TRP A 42 9.09 -11.76 -17.53
C TRP A 42 10.51 -12.34 -17.62
N VAL A 43 10.79 -13.34 -16.79
CA VAL A 43 12.07 -14.08 -16.80
C VAL A 43 11.84 -15.52 -17.27
N TRP A 44 10.82 -16.19 -16.72
CA TRP A 44 10.38 -17.54 -17.09
C TRP A 44 8.87 -17.65 -17.06
N THR A 45 8.30 -18.76 -17.55
CA THR A 45 6.85 -18.99 -17.55
C THR A 45 6.22 -18.89 -16.16
N ASP A 46 6.96 -19.14 -15.09
CA ASP A 46 6.52 -19.06 -13.70
C ASP A 46 7.19 -17.93 -12.92
N GLU A 47 7.95 -17.03 -13.57
CA GLU A 47 8.71 -16.00 -12.88
C GLU A 47 8.61 -14.65 -13.57
N ILE A 48 8.20 -13.63 -12.81
CA ILE A 48 8.44 -12.23 -13.13
C ILE A 48 9.38 -11.61 -12.11
N ARG A 49 10.09 -10.55 -12.52
CA ARG A 49 10.92 -9.74 -11.63
C ARG A 49 10.45 -8.31 -11.56
N CYS A 50 10.38 -7.76 -10.36
CA CYS A 50 10.19 -6.34 -10.17
C CYS A 50 11.41 -5.56 -10.70
N ARG A 51 11.19 -4.54 -11.54
CA ARG A 51 12.30 -3.71 -12.07
C ARG A 51 12.90 -2.75 -11.03
N GLY A 52 12.17 -2.46 -9.96
CA GLY A 52 12.60 -1.56 -8.89
C GLY A 52 13.61 -2.17 -7.93
N CYS A 53 13.30 -3.38 -7.45
CA CYS A 53 14.08 -4.07 -6.42
C CYS A 53 14.65 -5.41 -6.87
N ASN A 54 14.41 -5.82 -8.13
CA ASN A 54 14.81 -7.11 -8.70
C ASN A 54 14.28 -8.33 -7.91
N ALA A 55 13.23 -8.15 -7.11
CA ALA A 55 12.57 -9.25 -6.41
C ALA A 55 11.95 -10.23 -7.43
N SER A 56 12.20 -11.53 -7.21
CA SER A 56 11.57 -12.62 -7.94
C SER A 56 10.16 -12.84 -7.40
N LEU A 57 9.18 -12.90 -8.29
CA LEU A 57 7.78 -13.14 -7.95
C LEU A 57 7.29 -14.34 -8.76
N ASP A 58 6.81 -15.35 -8.04
CA ASP A 58 6.33 -16.58 -8.64
C ASP A 58 4.93 -16.40 -9.23
N ILE A 59 4.72 -17.00 -10.39
CA ILE A 59 3.41 -17.13 -11.05
C ILE A 59 3.13 -18.62 -11.19
N PRO A 60 1.91 -19.10 -10.87
CA PRO A 60 1.59 -20.50 -11.03
C PRO A 60 1.82 -20.96 -12.49
N LEU A 61 2.64 -21.99 -12.69
CA LEU A 61 3.10 -22.45 -14.02
C LEU A 61 1.95 -22.72 -15.01
N LEU A 62 0.86 -23.34 -14.54
CA LEU A 62 -0.32 -23.65 -15.35
C LEU A 62 -1.29 -22.46 -15.50
N ALA A 63 -0.98 -21.33 -14.90
CA ALA A 63 -1.75 -20.10 -14.95
C ALA A 63 -0.86 -18.91 -15.28
N SER A 64 0.18 -19.13 -16.09
CA SER A 64 1.11 -18.11 -16.59
C SER A 64 0.41 -17.17 -17.56
N THR A 65 -0.32 -16.21 -17.01
CA THR A 65 -1.07 -15.20 -17.76
C THR A 65 -0.68 -13.83 -17.28
N LYS A 66 -0.83 -12.82 -18.15
CA LYS A 66 -0.62 -11.42 -17.77
C LYS A 66 -1.45 -11.02 -16.54
N VAL A 67 -2.68 -11.53 -16.43
CA VAL A 67 -3.56 -11.24 -15.29
C VAL A 67 -2.96 -11.74 -13.97
N ASN A 68 -2.43 -12.96 -13.95
CA ASN A 68 -1.80 -13.50 -12.75
C ASN A 68 -0.45 -12.85 -12.43
N ALA A 69 0.32 -12.47 -13.46
CA ALA A 69 1.53 -11.66 -13.29
C ALA A 69 1.21 -10.29 -12.66
N ASP A 70 0.19 -9.60 -13.18
CA ASP A 70 -0.25 -8.31 -12.65
C ASP A 70 -0.73 -8.45 -11.20
N LYS A 71 -1.42 -9.55 -10.86
CA LYS A 71 -1.84 -9.85 -9.48
C LYS A 71 -0.66 -10.07 -8.54
N ALA A 72 0.30 -10.93 -8.91
CA ALA A 72 1.50 -11.17 -8.11
C ALA A 72 2.31 -9.87 -7.92
N PHE A 73 2.36 -9.03 -8.95
CA PHE A 73 3.02 -7.73 -8.87
C PHE A 73 2.28 -6.73 -7.96
N GLN A 74 0.94 -6.72 -7.97
CA GLN A 74 0.13 -5.90 -7.06
C GLN A 74 0.29 -6.34 -5.60
N GLU A 75 0.31 -7.65 -5.34
CA GLU A 75 0.58 -8.20 -4.00
C GLU A 75 1.98 -7.77 -3.52
N HIS A 76 2.99 -7.82 -4.38
CA HIS A 76 4.32 -7.30 -4.08
C HIS A 76 4.29 -5.79 -3.76
N GLN A 77 3.63 -4.97 -4.56
CA GLN A 77 3.50 -3.52 -4.29
C GLN A 77 2.79 -3.23 -2.96
N ALA A 78 1.78 -4.03 -2.58
CA ALA A 78 1.10 -3.90 -1.30
C ALA A 78 2.05 -4.19 -0.12
N VAL A 79 2.86 -5.25 -0.20
CA VAL A 79 3.87 -5.55 0.83
C VAL A 79 4.89 -4.41 0.97
N GLN A 80 5.31 -3.80 -0.14
CA GLN A 80 6.22 -2.66 -0.13
C GLN A 80 5.57 -1.40 0.48
N LEU A 81 4.27 -1.20 0.23
CA LEU A 81 3.50 -0.12 0.85
C LEU A 81 3.41 -0.31 2.37
N ASP A 82 3.04 -1.50 2.83
CA ASP A 82 2.95 -1.81 4.26
C ASP A 82 4.30 -1.63 4.96
N ALA A 83 5.40 -2.04 4.32
CA ALA A 83 6.75 -1.84 4.85
C ALA A 83 7.12 -0.35 4.99
N LEU A 84 6.75 0.49 4.01
CA LEU A 84 6.97 1.93 4.08
C LEU A 84 6.15 2.59 5.19
N LEU A 85 4.86 2.23 5.28
CA LEU A 85 3.98 2.76 6.32
C LEU A 85 4.43 2.35 7.73
N ALA A 86 4.92 1.12 7.89
CA ALA A 86 5.47 0.66 9.17
C ALA A 86 6.77 1.40 9.55
N ALA A 87 7.60 1.76 8.57
CA ALA A 87 8.82 2.54 8.81
C ALA A 87 8.51 4.00 9.22
N ASP A 88 7.55 4.64 8.54
CA ASP A 88 7.11 6.01 8.86
C ASP A 88 6.34 6.07 10.21
N GLY A 89 5.58 5.03 10.55
CA GLY A 89 4.86 4.90 11.82
C GLY A 89 5.74 4.60 13.05
N GLY A 90 7.02 4.24 12.85
CA GLY A 90 7.98 3.89 13.92
C GLY A 90 8.68 5.07 14.58
N SER A 91 8.44 6.31 14.13
CA SER A 91 9.06 7.53 14.64
C SER A 91 8.20 8.27 15.67
N GLY A 92 7.55 7.53 16.59
CA GLY A 92 6.97 8.10 17.82
C GLY A 92 8.05 8.25 18.90
N PRO A 93 7.97 9.25 19.80
CA PRO A 93 9.03 9.48 20.77
C PRO A 93 9.17 8.26 21.67
N LEU A 94 10.38 7.69 21.71
CA LEU A 94 10.84 6.84 22.80
C LEU A 94 10.87 7.69 24.07
N VAL A 95 9.73 7.79 24.75
CA VAL A 95 9.67 8.23 26.15
C VAL A 95 10.37 7.15 26.96
N ARG A 96 11.65 7.38 27.27
CA ARG A 96 12.34 6.75 28.40
C ARG A 96 12.17 7.62 29.63
#